data_AF-A0A9P7RWA8-F1
#
_entry.id   AF-A0A9P7RWA8-F1
#
_cell.length_a   1.000
_cell.length_b   1.000
_cell.length_c   1.000
_cell.angle_alpha   90.00
_cell.angle_beta   90.00
_cell.angle_gamma   90.00
#
_symmetry.space_group_name_H-M   'P 1'
#
loop_
_entity.id
_entity.type
_entity.pdbx_description
1 polymer ?
#
loop_
_entity_poly.entity_id
_entity_poly.type
_entity_poly.pdbx_seq_one_letter_code
_entity_poly.pdbx_strand_id
1 'polypeptide(L)'
;MDEYVGLPRDHSESYHTFMFREFFSHVDIPPSNVHILDGNAVDLIAECKAYEEKIKSFGGVELFLGGIGEDGHIAFNVGISSLNNRLQLNLVV
;
A
#
# COMPACT_ATOMS: atom_id res chain seq x y z
N MET A 1 -2.34 -0.29 1.21
CA MET A 1 -3.10 -0.04 -0.04
C MET A 1 -2.14 0.48 -1.08
N ASP A 2 -1.33 1.46 -0.70
CA ASP A 2 -0.44 2.22 -1.56
C ASP A 2 0.75 2.76 -0.74
N GLU A 3 1.75 3.33 -1.43
CA GLU A 3 2.81 4.17 -0.88
C GLU A 3 3.30 5.11 -1.99
N TYR A 4 3.81 6.29 -1.64
CA TYR A 4 4.37 7.24 -2.61
C TYR A 4 5.71 6.74 -3.17
N VAL A 5 5.87 6.84 -4.48
CA VAL A 5 7.14 6.53 -5.16
C VAL A 5 8.14 7.68 -4.97
N GLY A 6 9.37 7.37 -4.55
CA GLY A 6 10.46 8.34 -4.42
C GLY A 6 10.41 9.23 -3.18
N LEU A 7 9.41 9.05 -2.30
CA LEU A 7 9.33 9.77 -1.03
C LEU A 7 10.10 8.99 0.05
N PRO A 8 11.04 9.61 0.78
CA PRO A 8 11.77 8.91 1.84
C PRO A 8 10.82 8.26 2.85
N ARG A 9 11.16 7.04 3.30
CA ARG A 9 10.32 6.25 4.21
C ARG A 9 10.06 6.92 5.56
N ASP A 10 11.00 7.75 6.00
CA ASP A 10 10.95 8.53 7.25
C ASP A 10 10.36 9.93 7.05
N HIS A 11 9.95 10.28 5.84
CA HIS A 11 9.28 11.55 5.56
C HIS A 11 7.94 11.61 6.30
N SER A 12 7.60 12.78 6.88
CA SER A 12 6.40 12.97 7.72
C SER A 12 5.09 12.61 7.03
N GLU A 13 5.05 12.79 5.71
CA GLU A 13 3.90 12.54 4.84
C GLU A 13 3.96 11.20 4.08
N SER A 14 4.95 10.34 4.36
CA SER A 14 4.92 8.96 3.84
C SER A 14 3.79 8.17 4.49
N TYR A 15 3.17 7.25 3.76
CA TYR A 15 2.17 6.38 4.36
C TYR A 15 2.77 5.44 5.40
N HIS A 16 4.04 5.07 5.25
CA HIS A 16 4.81 4.42 6.30
C HIS A 16 4.78 5.22 7.61
N THR A 17 5.18 6.49 7.59
CA THR A 17 5.22 7.32 8.80
C THR A 17 3.81 7.60 9.33
N PHE A 18 2.85 7.87 8.46
CA PHE A 18 1.44 8.04 8.84
C PHE A 18 0.90 6.81 9.59
N MET A 19 1.06 5.61 9.05
CA MET A 19 0.55 4.38 9.65
C MET A 19 1.19 4.06 11.00
N PHE A 20 2.50 4.30 11.15
CA PHE A 20 3.17 4.14 12.43
C PHE A 20 2.77 5.22 13.44
N ARG A 21 2.58 6.46 13.01
CA ARG A 21 2.17 7.58 13.87
C ARG A 21 0.74 7.43 14.38
N GLU A 22 -0.20 7.06 13.50
CA GLU A 22 -1.63 7.08 13.82
C GLU A 22 -2.15 5.74 14.34
N PHE A 23 -1.50 4.61 14.02
CA PHE A 23 -2.07 3.29 14.34
C PHE A 23 -1.07 2.30 14.93
N PHE A 24 -0.04 1.89 14.19
CA PHE A 24 0.78 0.73 14.59
C PHE A 24 1.58 0.93 15.88
N SER A 25 1.89 2.18 16.27
CA SER A 25 2.56 2.46 17.55
C SER A 25 1.63 2.43 18.76
N HIS A 26 0.31 2.29 18.56
CA HIS A 26 -0.70 2.34 19.63
C HIS A 26 -1.36 0.98 19.88
N VAL A 27 -0.89 -0.08 19.22
CA VAL A 27 -1.47 -1.44 19.31
C VAL A 27 -0.38 -2.50 19.40
N ASP A 28 -0.73 -3.67 19.94
CA ASP A 28 0.20 -4.79 20.16
C ASP A 28 0.43 -5.63 18.89
N ILE A 29 0.79 -4.99 17.78
CA ILE A 29 1.17 -5.67 16.53
C ILE A 29 2.69 -5.84 16.42
N PRO A 30 3.20 -7.05 16.18
CA PRO A 30 4.63 -7.23 15.91
C PRO A 30 5.02 -6.49 14.61
N PRO A 31 6.09 -5.67 14.60
CA PRO A 31 6.52 -4.96 13.39
C PRO A 31 6.80 -5.88 12.20
N SER A 32 7.19 -7.14 12.45
CA SER A 32 7.38 -8.15 11.40
C SER A 32 6.10 -8.51 10.64
N ASN A 33 4.93 -8.27 11.24
CA ASN A 33 3.62 -8.55 10.65
C ASN A 33 3.03 -7.33 9.93
N VAL A 34 3.74 -6.19 9.95
CA VAL A 34 3.36 -5.00 9.19
C VAL A 34 3.98 -5.07 7.81
N HIS A 35 3.15 -4.88 6.79
CA HIS A 35 3.56 -4.89 5.39
C HIS A 35 3.03 -3.62 4.71
N ILE A 36 3.95 -2.81 4.20
CA ILE A 36 3.70 -1.58 3.44
C ILE A 36 4.60 -1.67 2.20
N LEU A 37 4.10 -1.24 1.04
CA LEU A 37 4.86 -1.22 -0.21
C LEU A 37 6.10 -0.34 -0.07
N ASP A 38 7.23 -0.77 -0.63
CA ASP A 38 8.42 0.09 -0.72
C ASP A 38 8.41 0.95 -1.98
N GLY A 39 7.97 2.20 -1.83
CA GLY A 39 7.97 3.20 -2.91
C GLY A 39 9.37 3.63 -3.38
N ASN A 40 10.44 3.21 -2.71
CA ASN A 40 11.83 3.51 -3.08
C ASN A 40 12.59 2.26 -3.55
N ALA A 41 11.89 1.14 -3.79
CA ALA A 41 12.51 -0.06 -4.34
C ALA A 41 13.16 0.23 -5.71
N VAL A 42 14.31 -0.40 -5.97
CA VAL A 42 15.06 -0.25 -7.23
C VAL A 42 14.22 -0.70 -8.44
N ASP A 43 13.44 -1.76 -8.27
CA ASP A 43 12.48 -2.26 -9.26
C ASP A 43 11.09 -2.31 -8.63
N LEU A 44 10.29 -1.29 -8.95
CA LEU A 44 8.94 -1.14 -8.42
C LEU A 44 7.99 -2.24 -8.92
N ILE A 45 8.22 -2.78 -10.12
CA ILE A 45 7.41 -3.88 -10.66
C ILE A 45 7.70 -5.16 -9.87
N ALA A 46 8.97 -5.42 -9.55
CA ALA A 46 9.35 -6.52 -8.70
C ALA A 46 8.77 -6.38 -7.28
N GLU A 47 8.75 -5.17 -6.71
CA GLU A 47 8.13 -4.90 -5.41
C GLU A 47 6.62 -5.21 -5.43
N CYS A 48 5.88 -4.71 -6.44
CA CYS A 48 4.46 -5.03 -6.58
C CYS A 48 4.20 -6.54 -6.65
N LYS A 49 5.01 -7.27 -7.43
CA LYS A 49 4.91 -8.74 -7.53
C LYS A 49 5.23 -9.42 -6.21
N ALA A 50 6.30 -9.02 -5.53
CA ALA A 50 6.67 -9.57 -4.24
C ALA A 50 5.57 -9.34 -3.18
N TYR A 51 4.92 -8.17 -3.22
CA TYR A 51 3.80 -7.84 -2.36
C TYR A 51 2.57 -8.73 -2.64
N GLU A 52 2.24 -8.97 -3.92
CA GLU A 52 1.19 -9.92 -4.30
C GLU A 52 1.47 -11.34 -3.82
N GLU A 53 2.69 -11.83 -4.03
CA GLU A 53 3.07 -13.18 -3.60
C GLU A 53 3.06 -13.31 -2.09
N LYS A 54 3.46 -12.26 -1.36
CA LYS A 54 3.34 -12.22 0.10
C LYS A 54 1.89 -12.34 0.56
N ILE A 55 0.96 -11.60 -0.04
CA ILE A 55 -0.48 -11.73 0.27
C ILE A 55 -0.96 -13.17 0.01
N LYS A 56 -0.60 -13.75 -1.14
CA LYS A 56 -0.97 -15.13 -1.47
C LYS A 56 -0.38 -16.14 -0.50
N SER A 57 0.85 -15.92 -0.03
CA SER A 57 1.53 -16.82 0.91
C SER A 57 0.81 -16.92 2.27
N PHE A 58 0.03 -15.89 2.64
CA PHE A 58 -0.83 -15.89 3.82
C PHE A 58 -2.26 -16.41 3.56
N GLY A 59 -2.56 -16.87 2.33
CA GLY A 59 -3.90 -17.33 1.95
C GLY A 59 -4.84 -16.23 1.45
N GLY A 60 -4.33 -15.01 1.25
CA GLY A 60 -5.11 -13.85 0.82
C GLY A 60 -5.45 -12.89 1.95
N VAL A 61 -6.31 -11.91 1.67
CA VAL A 61 -6.80 -10.94 2.66
C VAL A 61 -8.22 -11.34 3.09
N GLU A 62 -8.41 -11.58 4.39
CA GLU A 62 -9.73 -11.94 4.95
C GLU A 62 -10.68 -10.74 5.06
N LEU A 63 -10.14 -9.59 5.47
CA LEU A 63 -10.88 -8.33 5.60
C LEU A 63 -10.05 -7.20 5.03
N PHE A 64 -10.61 -6.48 4.06
CA PHE A 64 -9.99 -5.30 3.48
C PHE A 64 -10.83 -4.06 3.84
N LEU A 65 -10.25 -3.19 4.66
CA LEU A 65 -10.85 -1.90 5.00
C LEU A 65 -10.23 -0.81 4.13
N GLY A 66 -11.06 -0.03 3.44
CA GLY A 66 -10.63 1.07 2.58
C GLY A 66 -11.60 2.23 2.60
N GLY A 67 -11.09 3.42 2.30
CA GLY A 67 -11.90 4.62 2.04
C GLY A 67 -12.33 4.72 0.57
N ILE A 68 -13.28 5.61 0.31
CA ILE A 68 -13.72 5.98 -1.05
C ILE A 68 -13.49 7.49 -1.21
N GLY A 69 -12.77 7.88 -2.26
CA GLY A 69 -12.58 9.28 -2.63
C GLY A 69 -13.87 9.91 -3.18
N GLU A 70 -13.95 11.25 -3.20
CA GLU A 70 -15.14 11.97 -3.74
C GLU A 70 -15.41 11.65 -5.22
N ASP A 71 -14.37 11.30 -5.97
CA ASP A 71 -14.41 10.84 -7.37
C ASP A 71 -14.68 9.32 -7.49
N GLY A 72 -14.91 8.62 -6.39
CA GLY A 72 -15.17 7.19 -6.33
C GLY A 72 -13.95 6.28 -6.33
N HIS A 73 -12.72 6.81 -6.26
CA HIS A 73 -11.52 5.96 -6.23
C HIS A 73 -11.39 5.17 -4.92
N ILE A 74 -10.77 3.99 -5.03
CA ILE A 74 -10.29 3.18 -3.90
C ILE A 74 -8.79 3.05 -4.07
N ALA A 75 -8.00 3.27 -3.01
CA ALA A 75 -6.54 3.36 -3.14
C ALA A 75 -6.16 4.44 -4.18
N PHE A 76 -5.01 4.35 -4.82
CA PHE A 76 -4.69 5.19 -5.98
C PHE A 76 -5.33 4.72 -7.31
N ASN A 77 -6.48 4.02 -7.30
CA ASN A 77 -7.18 3.61 -8.53
C ASN A 77 -8.17 4.68 -9.00
N VAL A 78 -7.67 5.68 -9.72
CA VAL A 78 -8.47 6.82 -10.23
C VAL A 78 -8.99 6.53 -11.66
N GLY A 79 -10.26 6.88 -11.94
CA GLY A 79 -10.84 6.84 -13.29
C GLY A 79 -11.26 5.46 -13.80
N ILE A 80 -11.13 5.19 -15.11
CA ILE A 80 -11.39 3.87 -15.72
C ILE A 80 -10.19 2.94 -15.44
N SER A 81 -9.94 2.66 -14.16
CA SER A 81 -9.14 1.50 -13.79
C SER A 81 -9.94 0.23 -14.07
N SER A 82 -9.30 -0.80 -14.64
CA SER A 82 -9.98 -2.08 -14.91
C SER A 82 -10.61 -2.65 -13.64
N LEU A 83 -11.87 -3.10 -13.73
CA LEU A 83 -12.62 -3.68 -12.61
C LEU A 83 -11.96 -4.95 -12.02
N ASN A 84 -11.05 -5.59 -12.76
CA ASN A 84 -10.30 -6.78 -12.33
C ASN A 84 -8.80 -6.49 -12.11
N ASN A 85 -8.43 -5.24 -11.83
CA ASN A 85 -7.01 -4.90 -11.64
C ASN A 85 -6.40 -5.61 -10.42
N ARG A 86 -5.21 -6.17 -10.62
CA ARG A 86 -4.32 -6.60 -9.54
C ARG A 86 -3.47 -5.41 -9.06
N LEU A 87 -2.56 -5.62 -8.11
CA LEU A 87 -1.64 -4.58 -7.63
C LEU A 87 -0.82 -4.07 -8.83
N GLN A 88 -1.00 -2.79 -9.15
CA GLN A 88 -0.35 -2.12 -10.26
C GLN A 88 0.22 -0.79 -9.78
N LEU A 89 1.27 -0.36 -10.45
CA LEU A 89 1.86 0.94 -10.22
C LEU A 89 0.94 2.01 -10.82
N ASN A 90 0.22 2.75 -9.97
CA ASN A 90 -0.52 3.93 -10.40
C ASN A 90 0.29 5.16 -10.00
N LEU A 91 0.93 5.79 -10.99
CA LEU A 91 1.59 7.08 -10.82
C LEU A 91 0.52 8.16 -10.71
N VAL A 92 0.27 8.65 -9.50
CA VAL A 92 -0.40 9.93 -9.30
C VAL A 92 0.69 11.00 -9.36
N VAL A 93 0.81 11.68 -10.50
CA VAL A 93 1.66 12.86 -10.68
C VAL A 93 0.87 14.10 -10.29
#